data_AF-A0AAV8SRU9-F1
#
_entry.id   AF-A0AAV8SRU9-F1
#
_cell.length_a   1.000
_cell.length_b   1.000
_cell.length_c   1.000
_cell.angle_alpha   90.00
_cell.angle_beta   90.00
_cell.angle_gamma   90.00
#
_symmetry.space_group_name_H-M   'P 1'
#
loop_
_entity.id
_entity.type
_entity.pdbx_description
1 polymer ?
#
loop_
_entity_poly.entity_id
_entity_poly.type
_entity_poly.pdbx_seq_one_letter_code
_entity_poly.pdbx_strand_id
1 'polypeptide(L)'
;MSRLFARVAGFFSNRSFVGVDKAGNRYFARTEEIDGVMKEKRWVIFKGEEDPTSIPVEWICWLNGQRKRAPTPEEMQDLEARRERVRQNVAFLKKEEERRAKEGTSHKIISTGRVEVLDLKSFIRQFPIVPKGDELEEESDAVERRRTAEEKRESEEPVPELNELFFRSAEPSGSGATFRPGTWQPPT
;
A
#
# COMPACT_ATOMS: atom_id res chain seq x y z
N MET A 1 -46.65 3.87 -25.57
CA MET A 1 -46.99 2.71 -24.72
C MET A 1 -45.76 2.10 -24.02
N SER A 2 -44.80 2.91 -23.56
CA SER A 2 -43.46 2.42 -23.14
C SER A 2 -43.04 2.80 -21.71
N ARG A 3 -43.96 3.28 -20.87
CA ARG A 3 -43.64 3.71 -19.48
C ARG A 3 -43.95 2.68 -18.40
N LEU A 4 -44.71 1.64 -18.70
CA LEU A 4 -45.08 0.61 -17.72
C LEU A 4 -44.01 -0.49 -17.63
N PHE A 5 -43.44 -0.92 -18.76
CA PHE A 5 -42.34 -1.89 -18.77
C PHE A 5 -41.03 -1.32 -18.21
N ALA A 6 -40.77 -0.01 -18.36
CA ALA A 6 -39.60 0.65 -17.79
C ALA A 6 -39.60 0.65 -16.24
N ARG A 7 -40.77 0.75 -15.61
CA ARG A 7 -40.90 0.73 -14.13
C ARG A 7 -40.67 -0.66 -13.55
N VAL A 8 -41.07 -1.71 -14.26
CA VAL A 8 -40.86 -3.10 -13.84
C VAL A 8 -39.41 -3.53 -14.08
N ALA A 9 -38.79 -3.14 -15.20
CA ALA A 9 -37.37 -3.39 -15.45
C ALA A 9 -36.46 -2.68 -14.42
N GLY A 10 -36.84 -1.48 -13.98
CA GLY A 10 -36.13 -0.76 -12.91
C GLY A 10 -36.08 -1.50 -11.57
N PHE A 11 -37.04 -2.38 -11.27
CA PHE A 11 -37.02 -3.17 -10.03
C PHE A 11 -36.01 -4.32 -10.05
N PHE A 12 -35.75 -4.92 -11.22
CA PHE A 12 -34.78 -6.00 -11.39
C PHE A 12 -33.37 -5.51 -11.73
N SER A 13 -33.23 -4.31 -12.29
CA SER A 13 -31.94 -3.74 -12.71
C SER A 13 -31.08 -3.20 -11.56
N ASN A 14 -31.63 -3.11 -10.35
CA ASN A 14 -31.05 -2.33 -9.26
C ASN A 14 -30.33 -3.17 -8.20
N ARG A 15 -30.21 -4.49 -8.36
CA ARG A 15 -29.50 -5.33 -7.40
C ARG A 15 -28.74 -6.41 -8.14
N SER A 16 -27.45 -6.19 -8.38
CA SER A 16 -26.58 -7.22 -8.94
C SER A 16 -26.07 -8.10 -7.80
N PHE A 17 -26.39 -9.39 -7.86
CA PHE A 17 -25.78 -10.38 -6.99
C PHE A 17 -24.34 -10.64 -7.46
N VAL A 18 -23.39 -10.51 -6.55
CA VAL A 18 -21.97 -10.55 -6.87
C VAL A 18 -21.34 -11.87 -6.46
N GLY A 19 -21.67 -12.36 -5.27
CA GLY A 19 -21.12 -13.62 -4.78
C GLY A 19 -21.51 -13.94 -3.34
N VAL A 20 -21.01 -15.08 -2.88
CA VAL A 20 -21.17 -15.59 -1.52
C VAL A 20 -19.79 -15.90 -0.94
N ASP A 21 -19.57 -15.59 0.33
CA ASP A 21 -18.34 -15.99 1.03
C ASP A 21 -18.45 -17.37 1.69
N LYS A 22 -17.39 -17.82 2.35
CA LYS A 22 -17.37 -19.12 3.04
C LYS A 22 -18.32 -19.19 4.24
N ALA A 23 -18.65 -18.05 4.85
CA ALA A 23 -19.62 -17.96 5.94
C ALA A 23 -21.07 -17.99 5.43
N GLY A 24 -21.28 -17.83 4.11
CA GLY A 24 -22.59 -17.78 3.49
C GLY A 24 -23.19 -16.38 3.39
N ASN A 25 -22.42 -15.33 3.68
CA ASN A 25 -22.84 -13.94 3.49
C ASN A 25 -22.93 -13.63 1.99
N ARG A 26 -23.97 -12.90 1.61
CA ARG A 26 -24.28 -12.58 0.21
C ARG A 26 -23.95 -11.13 -0.10
N TYR A 27 -23.21 -10.91 -1.17
CA TYR A 27 -22.73 -9.60 -1.55
C TYR A 27 -23.49 -9.08 -2.77
N PHE A 28 -23.85 -7.81 -2.72
CA PHE A 28 -24.63 -7.14 -3.76
C PHE A 28 -24.02 -5.80 -4.13
N ALA A 29 -24.20 -5.42 -5.39
CA ALA A 29 -23.86 -4.10 -5.89
C ALA A 29 -25.05 -3.47 -6.62
N ARG A 30 -25.06 -2.14 -6.67
CA ARG A 30 -26.00 -1.34 -7.45
C ARG A 30 -25.30 -0.10 -7.92
N THR A 31 -25.46 0.23 -9.19
CA THR A 31 -25.06 1.53 -9.71
C THR A 31 -26.23 2.48 -9.50
N GLU A 32 -26.03 3.50 -8.67
CA GLU A 32 -26.98 4.58 -8.45
C GLU A 32 -26.36 5.88 -9.00
N GLU A 33 -27.16 6.65 -9.73
CA GLU A 33 -26.77 8.01 -10.14
C GLU A 33 -27.12 8.95 -8.98
N ILE A 34 -26.09 9.46 -8.31
CA ILE A 34 -26.23 10.40 -7.19
C ILE A 34 -25.53 11.69 -7.62
N ASP A 35 -26.26 12.80 -7.63
CA ASP A 35 -25.75 14.13 -7.97
C ASP A 35 -25.04 14.21 -9.35
N GLY A 36 -25.52 13.44 -10.34
CA GLY A 36 -24.95 13.39 -11.69
C GLY A 36 -23.69 12.53 -11.84
N VAL A 37 -23.26 11.85 -10.77
CA VAL A 37 -22.13 10.91 -10.79
C VAL A 37 -22.65 9.49 -10.59
N MET A 38 -22.28 8.58 -11.50
CA MET A 38 -22.57 7.15 -11.33
C MET A 38 -21.73 6.56 -10.20
N LYS A 39 -22.37 6.23 -9.06
CA LYS A 39 -21.71 5.64 -7.90
C LYS A 39 -22.19 4.20 -7.70
N GLU A 40 -21.23 3.29 -7.55
CA GLU A 40 -21.53 1.91 -7.17
C GLU A 40 -21.72 1.81 -5.65
N LYS A 41 -22.94 1.53 -5.22
CA LYS A 41 -23.27 1.17 -3.84
C LYS A 41 -23.10 -0.33 -3.67
N ARG A 42 -22.33 -0.73 -2.66
CA ARG A 42 -22.03 -2.14 -2.35
C ARG A 42 -22.51 -2.45 -0.94
N TRP A 43 -23.14 -3.60 -0.74
CA TRP A 43 -23.61 -4.02 0.57
C TRP A 43 -23.60 -5.54 0.72
N VAL A 44 -23.63 -5.98 1.98
CA VAL A 44 -23.66 -7.39 2.36
C VAL A 44 -24.98 -7.72 3.06
N ILE A 45 -25.45 -8.95 2.88
CA ILE A 45 -26.52 -9.54 3.65
C ILE A 45 -25.97 -10.76 4.35
N PHE A 46 -25.92 -10.68 5.68
CA PHE A 46 -25.45 -11.76 6.53
C PHE A 46 -26.44 -12.92 6.50
N LYS A 47 -25.90 -14.14 6.67
CA LYS A 47 -26.73 -15.36 6.77
C LYS A 47 -27.27 -15.58 8.18
N GLY A 48 -26.56 -15.12 9.20
CA GLY A 48 -26.87 -15.31 10.63
C GLY A 48 -26.73 -14.01 11.40
N GLU A 49 -25.88 -14.01 12.43
CA GLU A 49 -25.56 -12.82 13.22
C GLU A 49 -24.88 -11.74 12.37
N GLU A 50 -25.29 -10.48 12.56
CA GLU A 50 -24.79 -9.33 11.80
C GLU A 50 -23.43 -8.86 12.31
N ASP A 51 -22.46 -9.76 12.30
CA ASP A 51 -21.10 -9.49 12.78
C ASP A 51 -20.21 -8.99 11.65
N PRO A 52 -19.75 -7.72 11.66
CA PRO A 52 -18.88 -7.19 10.61
C PRO A 52 -17.51 -7.86 10.60
N THR A 53 -17.06 -8.44 11.72
CA THR A 53 -15.78 -9.16 11.82
C THR A 53 -15.81 -10.52 11.11
N SER A 54 -16.99 -11.07 10.82
CA SER A 54 -17.14 -12.33 10.08
C SER A 54 -16.79 -12.20 8.59
N ILE A 55 -16.76 -10.97 8.07
CA ILE A 55 -16.51 -10.69 6.65
C ILE A 55 -15.03 -10.92 6.33
N PRO A 56 -14.69 -11.74 5.32
CA PRO A 56 -13.31 -11.88 4.88
C PRO A 56 -12.72 -10.57 4.35
N VAL A 57 -11.44 -10.32 4.62
CA VAL A 57 -10.76 -9.05 4.25
C VAL A 57 -10.93 -8.66 2.77
N GLU A 58 -10.95 -9.64 1.86
CA GLU A 58 -11.08 -9.39 0.43
C GLU A 58 -12.44 -8.79 0.07
N TRP A 59 -13.48 -9.25 0.76
CA TRP A 59 -14.83 -8.70 0.65
C TRP A 59 -14.94 -7.33 1.33
N ILE A 60 -14.23 -7.11 2.45
CA ILE A 60 -14.13 -5.78 3.08
C ILE A 60 -13.51 -4.76 2.12
N CYS A 61 -12.38 -5.12 1.47
CA CYS A 61 -11.72 -4.26 0.49
C CYS A 61 -12.63 -3.95 -0.71
N TRP A 62 -13.42 -4.92 -1.15
CA TRP A 62 -14.41 -4.71 -2.21
C TRP A 62 -15.58 -3.83 -1.75
N LEU A 63 -16.14 -4.06 -0.56
CA LEU A 63 -17.20 -3.21 -0.02
C LEU A 63 -16.77 -1.74 0.13
N ASN A 64 -15.53 -1.52 0.57
CA ASN A 64 -14.96 -0.18 0.76
C ASN A 64 -14.54 0.52 -0.55
N GLY A 65 -14.73 -0.12 -1.71
CA GLY A 65 -14.34 0.48 -2.99
C GLY A 65 -12.85 0.40 -3.33
N GLN A 66 -12.01 -0.12 -2.42
CA GLN A 66 -10.56 -0.26 -2.63
C GLN A 66 -10.26 -1.20 -3.81
N ARG A 67 -11.07 -2.26 -3.95
CA ARG A 67 -11.00 -3.17 -5.10
C ARG A 67 -12.22 -2.98 -6.01
N LYS A 68 -12.01 -2.90 -7.32
CA LYS A 68 -13.11 -2.82 -8.32
C LYS A 68 -13.78 -4.17 -8.57
N ARG A 69 -12.98 -5.23 -8.72
CA ARG A 69 -13.46 -6.60 -8.98
C ARG A 69 -13.81 -7.31 -7.68
N ALA A 70 -14.84 -8.15 -7.70
CA ALA A 70 -15.17 -8.99 -6.56
C ALA A 70 -14.12 -10.11 -6.40
N PRO A 71 -13.85 -10.55 -5.16
CA PRO A 71 -12.91 -11.65 -4.93
C PRO A 71 -13.44 -12.96 -5.50
N THR A 72 -12.55 -13.75 -6.12
CA THR A 72 -12.91 -15.07 -6.65
C THR A 72 -12.80 -16.16 -5.58
N PRO A 73 -13.58 -17.25 -5.68
CA PRO A 73 -13.49 -18.36 -4.71
C PRO A 73 -12.10 -19.02 -4.67
N GLU A 74 -11.39 -19.05 -5.79
CA GLU A 74 -10.03 -19.59 -5.92
C GLU A 74 -9.03 -18.70 -5.18
N GLU A 75 -9.05 -17.38 -5.43
CA GLU A 75 -8.22 -16.41 -4.69
C GLU A 75 -8.42 -16.54 -3.17
N MET A 76 -9.66 -16.75 -2.74
CA MET A 76 -9.99 -16.95 -1.33
C MET A 76 -9.36 -18.22 -0.74
N GLN A 77 -9.27 -19.31 -1.51
CA GLN A 77 -8.61 -20.55 -1.07
C GLN A 77 -7.11 -20.36 -0.93
N ASP A 78 -6.47 -19.71 -1.91
CA ASP A 78 -5.02 -19.46 -1.87
C ASP A 78 -4.60 -18.59 -0.69
N LEU A 79 -5.39 -17.54 -0.41
CA LEU A 79 -5.14 -16.65 0.71
C LEU A 79 -5.31 -17.35 2.06
N GLU A 80 -6.26 -18.28 2.16
CA GLU A 80 -6.41 -19.10 3.36
C GLU A 80 -5.25 -20.08 3.53
N ALA A 81 -4.82 -20.76 2.47
CA ALA A 81 -3.65 -21.62 2.51
C ALA A 81 -2.39 -20.83 2.93
N ARG A 82 -2.27 -19.58 2.48
CA ARG A 82 -1.20 -18.67 2.93
C ARG A 82 -1.32 -18.32 4.41
N ARG A 83 -2.53 -18.00 4.90
CA ARG A 83 -2.77 -17.70 6.32
C ARG A 83 -2.47 -18.90 7.21
N GLU A 84 -2.81 -20.10 6.77
CA GLU A 84 -2.50 -21.34 7.49
C GLU A 84 -0.99 -21.58 7.56
N ARG A 85 -0.26 -21.42 6.45
CA ARG A 85 1.20 -21.50 6.44
C ARG A 85 1.84 -20.48 7.38
N VAL A 86 1.38 -19.23 7.36
CA VAL A 86 1.87 -18.20 8.29
C VAL A 86 1.57 -18.58 9.73
N ARG A 87 0.36 -19.08 10.02
CA ARG A 87 -0.02 -19.52 11.38
C ARG A 87 0.88 -20.65 11.88
N GLN A 88 1.18 -21.63 11.02
CA GLN A 88 2.11 -22.72 11.33
C GLN A 88 3.53 -22.21 11.59
N ASN A 89 4.03 -21.31 10.74
CA ASN A 89 5.35 -20.71 10.92
C ASN A 89 5.44 -19.89 12.21
N VAL A 90 4.41 -19.09 12.53
CA VAL A 90 4.34 -18.33 13.78
C VAL A 90 4.30 -19.26 14.98
N ALA A 91 3.54 -20.35 14.92
CA ALA A 91 3.49 -21.34 16.00
C ALA A 91 4.85 -22.03 16.20
N PHE A 92 5.56 -22.33 15.12
CA PHE A 92 6.90 -22.88 15.16
C PHE A 92 7.90 -21.90 15.79
N LEU A 93 7.92 -20.65 15.32
CA LEU A 93 8.79 -19.60 15.86
C LEU A 93 8.52 -19.36 17.36
N LYS A 94 7.26 -19.27 17.77
CA LYS A 94 6.89 -19.12 19.18
C LYS A 94 7.40 -20.28 20.05
N LYS A 95 7.33 -21.52 19.56
CA LYS A 95 7.88 -22.69 20.27
C LYS A 95 9.39 -22.65 20.38
N GLU A 96 10.08 -22.25 19.30
CA GLU A 96 11.54 -22.11 19.32
C GLU A 96 11.95 -20.97 20.27
N GLU A 97 11.27 -19.82 20.23
CA GLU A 97 11.48 -18.71 21.17
C GLU A 97 11.24 -19.13 22.62
N GLU A 98 10.18 -19.89 22.90
CA GLU A 98 9.89 -20.41 24.23
C GLU A 98 10.97 -21.41 24.69
N ARG A 99 11.44 -22.29 23.79
CA ARG A 99 12.55 -23.20 24.06
C ARG A 99 13.83 -22.43 24.38
N ARG A 100 14.15 -21.38 23.60
CA ARG A 100 15.28 -20.48 23.84
C ARG A 100 15.16 -19.71 25.14
N ALA A 101 13.95 -19.27 25.50
CA ALA A 101 13.66 -18.58 26.76
C ALA A 101 13.84 -19.52 27.97
N LYS A 102 13.38 -20.77 27.87
CA LYS A 102 13.56 -21.83 28.88
C LYS A 102 15.02 -22.26 29.02
N GLU A 103 15.72 -22.38 27.89
CA GLU A 103 17.16 -22.68 27.85
C GLU A 103 18.00 -21.55 28.44
N GLY A 104 17.43 -20.34 28.62
CA GLY A 104 17.91 -19.32 29.53
C GLY A 104 19.43 -19.20 29.57
N THR A 105 20.09 -19.06 28.42
CA THR A 105 21.55 -18.94 28.39
C THR A 105 21.99 -17.87 27.40
N SER A 106 22.49 -16.78 27.98
CA SER A 106 23.51 -15.92 27.41
C SER A 106 23.34 -15.57 25.93
N HIS A 107 22.29 -14.83 25.58
CA HIS A 107 22.63 -13.68 24.74
C HIS A 107 23.54 -12.84 25.62
N LYS A 108 24.85 -13.05 25.49
CA LYS A 108 25.80 -11.98 25.74
C LYS A 108 25.20 -10.81 24.98
N ILE A 109 24.54 -9.91 25.69
CA ILE A 109 24.70 -8.50 25.42
C ILE A 109 26.22 -8.41 25.36
N ILE A 110 26.77 -8.39 24.14
CA ILE A 110 28.14 -7.98 23.94
C ILE A 110 28.05 -6.56 24.44
N SER A 111 28.33 -6.40 25.74
CA SER A 111 28.47 -5.11 26.35
C SER A 111 29.46 -4.43 25.43
N THR A 112 28.98 -3.35 24.82
CA THR A 112 29.74 -2.50 23.94
C THR A 112 30.94 -2.00 24.72
N GLY A 113 31.99 -2.80 24.68
CA GLY A 113 33.23 -2.70 25.40
C GLY A 113 34.26 -3.32 24.47
N ARG A 114 34.69 -2.49 23.50
CA ARG A 114 35.51 -2.79 22.32
C ARG A 114 34.76 -3.35 21.12
N VAL A 115 34.25 -2.39 20.35
CA VAL A 115 33.90 -2.53 18.94
C VAL A 115 35.21 -2.79 18.18
N GLU A 116 35.59 -4.05 17.99
CA GLU A 116 36.37 -4.40 16.80
C GLU A 116 35.39 -4.27 15.64
N VAL A 117 35.45 -3.12 15.00
CA VAL A 117 34.67 -2.78 13.81
C VAL A 117 34.96 -3.88 12.80
N LEU A 118 34.02 -4.80 12.61
CA LEU A 118 34.00 -5.62 11.40
C LEU A 118 34.04 -4.63 10.25
N ASP A 119 35.16 -4.66 9.53
CA ASP A 119 35.58 -3.64 8.59
C ASP A 119 34.41 -3.23 7.69
N LEU A 120 33.97 -1.97 7.80
CA LEU A 120 32.85 -1.47 7.03
C LEU A 120 33.11 -1.63 5.53
N LYS A 121 34.38 -1.62 5.09
CA LYS A 121 34.75 -1.92 3.70
C LYS A 121 34.49 -3.36 3.31
N SER A 122 34.70 -4.31 4.21
CA SER A 122 34.40 -5.73 3.98
C SER A 122 32.89 -5.96 3.84
N PHE A 123 32.06 -5.23 4.61
CA PHE A 123 30.60 -5.23 4.48
C PHE A 123 30.14 -4.56 3.18
N ILE A 124 30.70 -3.39 2.84
CA ILE A 124 30.35 -2.68 1.60
C ILE A 124 30.74 -3.48 0.36
N ARG A 125 31.85 -4.24 0.40
CA ARG A 125 32.28 -5.12 -0.71
C ARG A 125 31.34 -6.29 -1.00
N GLN A 126 30.48 -6.67 -0.04
CA GLN A 126 29.51 -7.76 -0.25
C GLN A 126 28.43 -7.37 -1.25
N PHE A 127 28.20 -6.07 -1.46
CA PHE A 127 27.31 -5.54 -2.47
C PHE A 127 28.15 -5.01 -3.64
N PRO A 128 28.13 -5.65 -4.82
CA PRO A 128 28.88 -5.16 -5.96
C PRO A 128 28.28 -3.82 -6.41
N ILE A 129 29.00 -2.72 -6.17
CA ILE A 129 28.73 -1.43 -6.80
C ILE A 129 29.23 -1.55 -8.24
N VAL A 130 28.34 -1.41 -9.22
CA VAL A 130 28.70 -1.31 -10.63
C VAL A 130 29.50 -0.01 -10.82
N PRO A 131 30.79 -0.05 -11.19
CA PRO A 131 31.57 1.18 -11.34
C PRO A 131 31.20 1.84 -12.67
N LYS A 132 30.61 3.02 -12.58
CA LYS A 132 30.57 3.98 -13.68
C LYS A 132 31.96 4.59 -13.78
N GLY A 133 32.70 4.19 -14.82
CA GLY A 133 34.07 4.65 -15.05
C GLY A 133 34.10 6.14 -15.36
N ASP A 134 35.02 6.84 -14.71
CA ASP A 134 35.51 8.15 -15.11
C ASP A 134 36.83 7.94 -15.87
N GLU A 135 36.83 8.26 -17.17
CA GLU A 135 37.99 8.80 -17.87
C GLU A 135 37.54 10.13 -18.47
N LEU A 136 38.22 11.19 -18.06
CA LEU A 136 38.05 12.58 -18.51
C LEU A 136 38.50 12.69 -19.98
N GLU A 137 37.81 13.49 -20.79
CA GLU A 137 38.38 14.59 -21.60
C GLU A 137 37.26 15.53 -22.09
N GLU A 138 37.65 16.80 -22.25
CA GLU A 138 36.82 18.01 -22.33
C GLU A 138 36.12 18.19 -23.68
N GLU A 139 34.78 18.11 -23.75
CA GLU A 139 34.04 18.51 -24.98
C GLU A 139 32.54 18.88 -24.78
N SER A 140 32.08 19.27 -23.59
CA SER A 140 30.64 19.51 -23.33
C SER A 140 30.18 20.97 -23.35
N ASP A 141 31.08 21.94 -23.23
CA ASP A 141 30.69 23.36 -23.03
C ASP A 141 30.20 24.10 -24.29
N ALA A 142 30.37 23.54 -25.49
CA ALA A 142 29.96 24.18 -26.74
C ALA A 142 28.56 23.79 -27.22
N VAL A 143 28.07 22.59 -26.85
CA VAL A 143 26.78 22.04 -27.33
C VAL A 143 25.60 22.53 -26.49
N GLU A 144 25.82 22.84 -25.21
CA GLU A 144 24.77 23.23 -24.28
C GLU A 144 24.26 24.67 -24.47
N ARG A 145 25.11 25.58 -24.98
CA ARG A 145 24.72 26.97 -25.27
C ARG A 145 23.84 27.15 -26.51
N ARG A 146 23.84 26.18 -27.45
CA ARG A 146 22.97 26.24 -28.64
C ARG A 146 21.55 25.76 -28.36
N ARG A 147 21.37 24.77 -27.46
CA ARG A 147 20.04 24.24 -27.11
C ARG A 147 19.21 25.20 -26.27
N THR A 148 19.84 25.93 -25.35
CA THR A 148 19.17 26.84 -24.41
C THR A 148 18.64 28.14 -25.05
N ALA A 149 19.11 28.51 -26.23
CA ALA A 149 18.67 29.71 -26.94
C ALA A 149 17.40 29.48 -27.79
N GLU A 150 17.13 28.24 -28.18
CA GLU A 150 16.03 27.89 -29.09
C GLU A 150 14.74 27.53 -28.31
N GLU A 151 14.86 27.07 -27.07
CA GLU A 151 13.73 26.69 -26.19
C GLU A 151 13.02 27.90 -25.52
N LYS A 152 13.59 29.11 -25.62
CA LYS A 152 13.02 30.33 -25.00
C LYS A 152 11.98 31.09 -25.85
N ARG A 153 11.54 30.55 -27.01
CA ARG A 153 10.65 31.28 -27.93
C ARG A 153 9.25 30.70 -28.12
N GLU A 154 8.90 29.57 -27.50
CA GLU A 154 7.57 28.98 -27.66
C GLU A 154 6.98 28.56 -26.31
N SER A 155 6.28 29.47 -25.64
CA SER A 155 5.00 29.24 -24.93
C SER A 155 4.67 30.40 -23.98
N GLU A 156 3.90 31.37 -24.50
CA GLU A 156 3.11 32.31 -23.71
C GLU A 156 1.63 31.86 -23.71
N GLU A 157 0.91 32.16 -22.61
CA GLU A 157 -0.57 32.24 -22.41
C GLU A 157 -1.34 31.03 -21.75
N PRO A 158 -2.43 31.25 -20.94
CA PRO A 158 -2.42 30.94 -19.48
C PRO A 158 -3.70 30.25 -18.85
N VAL A 159 -3.70 30.15 -17.49
CA VAL A 159 -4.82 30.08 -16.46
C VAL A 159 -5.48 28.71 -16.09
N PRO A 160 -6.13 28.46 -14.90
CA PRO A 160 -5.88 28.76 -13.46
C PRO A 160 -5.98 27.57 -12.44
N GLU A 161 -5.48 27.84 -11.22
CA GLU A 161 -5.91 27.45 -9.84
C GLU A 161 -6.74 26.19 -9.54
N LEU A 162 -6.13 25.22 -8.82
CA LEU A 162 -6.76 24.42 -7.74
C LEU A 162 -5.73 23.47 -7.07
N ASN A 163 -4.75 24.00 -6.32
CA ASN A 163 -3.90 23.10 -5.52
C ASN A 163 -3.24 23.71 -4.26
N GLU A 164 -3.98 24.49 -3.48
CA GLU A 164 -3.48 25.05 -2.21
C GLU A 164 -3.80 24.22 -0.96
N LEU A 165 -4.51 23.09 -1.05
CA LEU A 165 -4.86 22.29 0.15
C LEU A 165 -3.98 21.06 0.39
N PHE A 166 -2.97 20.81 -0.44
CA PHE A 166 -1.95 19.78 -0.19
C PHE A 166 -0.67 20.35 0.43
N PHE A 167 -0.80 21.34 1.31
CA PHE A 167 0.29 21.77 2.18
C PHE A 167 0.60 20.69 3.21
N ARG A 168 1.44 19.75 2.78
CA ARG A 168 2.50 19.06 3.52
C ARG A 168 2.32 18.99 5.05
N SER A 169 1.76 17.89 5.53
CA SER A 169 2.28 17.25 6.74
C SER A 169 3.61 16.58 6.37
N ALA A 170 4.67 17.37 6.25
CA ALA A 170 6.02 16.83 6.09
C ALA A 170 6.46 16.29 7.45
N GLU A 171 6.20 15.01 7.70
CA GLU A 171 6.84 14.30 8.79
C GLU A 171 8.36 14.41 8.62
N PRO A 172 9.12 14.71 9.69
CA PRO A 172 10.56 14.82 9.58
C PRO A 172 11.12 13.43 9.25
N SER A 173 11.47 13.23 7.99
CA SER A 173 12.30 12.10 7.58
C SER A 173 13.55 12.13 8.46
N GLY A 174 13.78 11.08 9.24
CA GLY A 174 14.82 10.96 10.27
C GLY A 174 16.26 10.97 9.73
N SER A 175 16.49 11.55 8.56
CA SER A 175 17.79 11.75 7.94
C SER A 175 17.76 13.08 7.18
N GLY A 176 18.56 14.04 7.65
CA GLY A 176 18.71 15.35 7.04
C GLY A 176 19.55 16.27 7.94
N ALA A 177 20.07 17.37 7.38
CA ALA A 177 20.92 18.33 8.10
C ALA A 177 20.25 18.96 9.35
N THR A 178 18.93 18.81 9.49
CA THR A 178 18.12 19.29 10.63
C THR A 178 17.91 18.23 11.72
N PHE A 179 18.33 16.97 11.51
CA PHE A 179 18.20 15.92 12.52
C PHE A 179 19.20 16.12 13.66
N ARG A 180 18.68 16.33 14.87
CA ARG A 180 19.46 16.34 16.11
C ARG A 180 19.05 15.14 16.97
N PRO A 181 19.95 14.19 17.26
CA PRO A 181 19.61 13.07 18.12
C PRO A 181 19.26 13.55 19.54
N GLY A 182 18.14 13.08 20.08
CA GLY A 182 17.70 13.37 21.46
C GLY A 182 16.67 14.50 21.63
N THR A 183 16.16 15.11 20.55
CA THR A 183 15.20 16.24 20.63
C THR A 183 13.74 15.86 20.34
N TRP A 184 13.41 14.57 20.22
CA TRP A 184 12.01 14.18 20.05
C TRP A 184 11.24 14.37 21.36
N GLN A 185 10.29 15.31 21.37
CA GLN A 185 9.30 15.46 22.43
C GLN A 185 7.92 15.14 21.84
N PRO A 186 7.14 14.22 22.42
CA PRO A 186 5.78 13.96 21.96
C PRO A 186 4.88 15.19 22.24
N PRO A 187 3.86 15.44 21.40
CA PRO A 187 2.87 16.47 21.67
C PRO A 187 2.03 16.12 22.91
N THR A 188 1.80 17.10 23.78
CA THR A 188 0.80 17.06 24.87
C THR A 188 -0.62 17.23 24.36
#